data_AF-A0A3A4UC32-F1
#
_entry.id   AF-A0A3A4UC32-F1
#
_cell.length_a   1.000
_cell.length_b   1.000
_cell.length_c   1.000
_cell.angle_alpha   90.00
_cell.angle_beta   90.00
_cell.angle_gamma   90.00
#
_symmetry.space_group_name_H-M   'P 1'
#
loop_
_entity.id
_entity.type
_entity.pdbx_description
1 polymer ?
#
loop_
_entity_poly.entity_id
_entity_poly.type
_entity_poly.pdbx_seq_one_letter_code
_entity_poly.pdbx_strand_id
1 'polypeptide(L)'
;MRELAVRWKLGLSGIFILGLGYGIFNEGLLARTFFLETPSFFPEYAYYGGINFAWASFAAIWHSLHAILYPIVLAHLLYPKSSKEQWFSNKTTCILLIVSILESTFLYFGSGNSNISSFIILWLAILIFAAISRKFTNPISEGRPKFSKSAFLLGVVTVPLYLVLIVITKTSLPFLIYLVILVAFIRGVWWLIQKKRLNPLPIFSSFIIGDYAANGLWAVVGRQSMEVILINIIIISGLWYIIKRQFDSTPQLN
;
A
#
# COMPACT_ATOMS: atom_id res chain seq x y z
N MET A 1 7.23 4.53 9.12
CA MET A 1 7.45 4.21 7.69
C MET A 1 8.01 5.38 6.87
N ARG A 2 7.35 6.55 6.80
CA ARG A 2 7.83 7.73 6.03
C ARG A 2 9.28 8.14 6.35
N GLU A 3 9.63 8.24 7.63
CA GLU A 3 11.01 8.57 8.02
C GLU A 3 12.04 7.55 7.50
N LEU A 4 11.71 6.25 7.51
CA LEU A 4 12.58 5.21 6.95
C LEU A 4 12.72 5.37 5.44
N ALA A 5 11.61 5.64 4.74
CA ALA A 5 11.62 5.87 3.30
C ALA A 5 12.53 7.05 2.91
N VAL A 6 12.44 8.17 3.65
CA VAL A 6 13.29 9.35 3.44
C VAL A 6 14.75 9.04 3.76
N ARG A 7 15.02 8.43 4.92
CA ARG A 7 16.39 8.08 5.37
C ARG A 7 17.09 7.13 4.41
N TRP A 8 16.37 6.16 3.87
CA TRP A 8 16.89 5.20 2.90
C TRP A 8 16.76 5.65 1.45
N LYS A 9 16.29 6.89 1.21
CA LYS A 9 16.14 7.47 -0.13
C LYS A 9 15.31 6.56 -1.06
N LEU A 10 14.27 5.93 -0.53
CA LEU A 10 13.47 4.95 -1.25
C LEU A 10 12.69 5.60 -2.39
N GLY A 11 12.60 4.87 -3.50
CA GLY A 11 11.64 5.15 -4.56
C GLY A 11 10.28 4.54 -4.30
N LEU A 12 9.36 4.72 -5.24
CA LEU A 12 8.01 4.14 -5.17
C LEU A 12 8.07 2.61 -4.93
N SER A 13 9.01 1.89 -5.58
CA SER A 13 9.15 0.43 -5.38
C SER A 13 9.61 0.09 -3.97
N GLY A 14 10.59 0.86 -3.45
CA GLY A 14 11.11 0.66 -2.10
C GLY A 14 10.03 0.94 -1.06
N ILE A 15 9.26 2.01 -1.25
CA ILE A 15 8.14 2.37 -0.37
C ILE A 15 7.05 1.30 -0.41
N PHE A 16 6.70 0.78 -1.60
CA PHE A 16 5.76 -0.33 -1.74
C PHE A 16 6.23 -1.58 -0.99
N ILE A 17 7.50 -1.98 -1.16
CA ILE A 17 8.05 -3.16 -0.48
C ILE A 17 8.09 -2.94 1.04
N LEU A 18 8.49 -1.75 1.50
CA LEU A 18 8.43 -1.38 2.91
C LEU A 18 6.98 -1.44 3.45
N GLY A 19 6.02 -1.04 2.63
CA GLY A 19 4.59 -1.11 2.93
C GLY A 19 4.05 -2.54 3.06
N LEU A 20 4.62 -3.53 2.37
CA LEU A 20 4.25 -4.94 2.57
C LEU A 20 4.56 -5.37 4.02
N GLY A 21 5.72 -4.92 4.55
CA GLY A 21 6.05 -5.10 5.96
C GLY A 21 5.05 -4.41 6.90
N TYR A 22 4.60 -3.20 6.57
CA TYR A 22 3.55 -2.54 7.36
C TYR A 22 2.23 -3.34 7.35
N GLY A 23 1.84 -3.92 6.23
CA GLY A 23 0.64 -4.76 6.17
C GLY A 23 0.73 -5.99 7.07
N ILE A 24 1.90 -6.64 7.14
CA ILE A 24 2.15 -7.72 8.11
C ILE A 24 2.09 -7.21 9.55
N PHE A 25 2.67 -6.03 9.81
CA PHE A 25 2.59 -5.40 11.13
C PHE A 25 1.14 -5.18 11.55
N ASN A 26 0.33 -4.56 10.68
CA ASN A 26 -1.05 -4.22 11.01
C ASN A 26 -1.96 -5.46 11.13
N GLU A 27 -2.02 -6.29 10.09
CA GLU A 27 -2.97 -7.40 10.03
C GLU A 27 -2.45 -8.67 10.70
N GLY A 28 -1.15 -8.89 10.72
CA GLY A 28 -0.52 -10.01 11.39
C GLY A 28 -0.32 -9.78 12.90
N LEU A 29 0.28 -8.65 13.28
CA LEU A 29 0.63 -8.40 14.69
C LEU A 29 -0.48 -7.68 15.47
N LEU A 30 -1.06 -6.60 14.93
CA LEU A 30 -2.03 -5.80 15.68
C LEU A 30 -3.44 -6.42 15.65
N ALA A 31 -3.99 -6.60 14.44
CA ALA A 31 -5.36 -7.06 14.24
C ALA A 31 -5.49 -8.60 14.23
N ARG A 32 -4.37 -9.31 14.03
CA ARG A 32 -4.29 -10.79 14.00
C ARG A 32 -5.25 -11.46 12.99
N THR A 33 -5.68 -10.74 11.96
CA THR A 33 -6.63 -11.26 10.95
C THR A 33 -6.03 -12.34 10.07
N PHE A 34 -4.69 -12.42 9.99
CA PHE A 34 -3.99 -13.51 9.28
C PHE A 34 -4.29 -14.88 9.88
N PHE A 35 -4.62 -14.94 11.17
CA PHE A 35 -4.88 -16.19 11.88
C PHE A 35 -6.35 -16.62 11.82
N LEU A 36 -7.23 -15.78 11.27
CA LEU A 36 -8.62 -16.14 11.03
C LEU A 36 -8.69 -17.15 9.88
N GLU A 37 -9.48 -18.19 10.06
CA GLU A 37 -9.77 -19.16 9.01
C GLU A 37 -10.66 -18.54 7.92
N THR A 38 -11.59 -17.66 8.32
CA THR A 38 -12.51 -16.96 7.42
C THR A 38 -12.39 -15.44 7.45
N PRO A 39 -11.25 -14.86 7.03
CA PRO A 39 -11.08 -13.43 6.95
C PRO A 39 -11.85 -12.87 5.76
N SER A 40 -12.89 -12.08 6.04
CA SER A 40 -13.59 -11.26 5.04
C SER A 40 -14.02 -12.08 3.80
N PHE A 41 -13.43 -11.78 2.63
CA PHE A 41 -13.76 -12.40 1.34
C PHE A 41 -12.98 -13.69 1.03
N PHE A 42 -12.18 -14.21 1.97
CA PHE A 42 -11.22 -15.31 1.75
C PHE A 42 -11.46 -16.51 2.68
N PRO A 43 -12.68 -17.08 2.77
CA PRO A 43 -12.95 -18.18 3.69
C PRO A 43 -12.17 -19.45 3.30
N GLU A 44 -11.39 -19.98 4.23
CA GLU A 44 -10.68 -21.29 4.19
C GLU A 44 -9.63 -21.46 3.07
N TYR A 45 -9.64 -20.60 2.05
CA TYR A 45 -8.74 -20.68 0.91
C TYR A 45 -7.29 -20.35 1.31
N ALA A 46 -6.40 -21.31 1.08
CA ALA A 46 -4.98 -21.22 1.43
C ALA A 46 -4.71 -20.97 2.93
N TYR A 47 -5.55 -21.53 3.80
CA TYR A 47 -5.31 -21.57 5.24
C TYR A 47 -4.37 -22.73 5.59
N TYR A 48 -3.11 -22.41 5.89
CA TYR A 48 -2.09 -23.41 6.22
C TYR A 48 -1.30 -22.99 7.45
N GLY A 49 -1.02 -23.94 8.36
CA GLY A 49 -0.23 -23.66 9.56
C GLY A 49 -0.81 -22.57 10.46
N GLY A 50 -2.13 -22.40 10.45
CA GLY A 50 -2.83 -21.36 11.20
C GLY A 50 -2.83 -19.97 10.55
N ILE A 51 -2.37 -19.84 9.29
CA ILE A 51 -2.31 -18.55 8.57
C ILE A 51 -3.09 -18.65 7.26
N ASN A 52 -3.96 -17.67 7.02
CA ASN A 52 -4.62 -17.49 5.72
C ASN A 52 -3.68 -16.74 4.77
N PHE A 53 -2.94 -17.47 3.93
CA PHE A 53 -1.93 -16.88 3.06
C PHE A 53 -2.51 -16.05 1.92
N ALA A 54 -3.73 -16.35 1.47
CA ALA A 54 -4.40 -15.56 0.44
C ALA A 54 -4.82 -14.18 0.98
N TRP A 55 -5.42 -14.14 2.17
CA TRP A 55 -5.69 -12.90 2.88
C TRP A 55 -4.41 -12.15 3.24
N ALA A 56 -3.39 -12.85 3.75
CA ALA A 56 -2.14 -12.22 4.15
C ALA A 56 -1.45 -11.49 2.98
N SER A 57 -1.38 -12.13 1.82
CA SER A 57 -0.81 -11.52 0.61
C SER A 57 -1.67 -10.37 0.08
N PHE A 58 -3.00 -10.52 0.05
CA PHE A 58 -3.92 -9.47 -0.36
C PHE A 58 -3.85 -8.24 0.54
N ALA A 59 -4.01 -8.44 1.85
CA ALA A 59 -4.06 -7.36 2.82
C ALA A 59 -2.71 -6.64 2.94
N ALA A 60 -1.59 -7.36 2.80
CA ALA A 60 -0.26 -6.73 2.78
C ALA A 60 -0.12 -5.73 1.62
N ILE A 61 -0.62 -6.07 0.43
CA ILE A 61 -0.59 -5.20 -0.75
C ILE A 61 -1.54 -4.01 -0.55
N TRP A 62 -2.74 -4.27 -0.05
CA TRP A 62 -3.71 -3.22 0.25
C TRP A 62 -3.13 -2.17 1.21
N HIS A 63 -2.58 -2.60 2.35
CA HIS A 63 -1.93 -1.72 3.31
C HIS A 63 -0.69 -1.03 2.74
N SER A 64 0.09 -1.74 1.92
CA SER A 64 1.23 -1.14 1.24
C SER A 64 0.84 0.05 0.37
N LEU A 65 -0.24 -0.07 -0.40
CA LEU A 65 -0.74 1.00 -1.25
C LEU A 65 -1.44 2.09 -0.43
N HIS A 66 -2.52 1.73 0.26
CA HIS A 66 -3.45 2.70 0.85
C HIS A 66 -2.97 3.31 2.16
N ALA A 67 -2.19 2.58 2.97
CA ALA A 67 -1.72 3.09 4.26
C ALA A 67 -0.29 3.65 4.20
N ILE A 68 0.53 3.23 3.23
CA ILE A 68 1.95 3.64 3.16
C ILE A 68 2.27 4.43 1.89
N LEU A 69 2.15 3.83 0.70
CA LEU A 69 2.60 4.46 -0.53
C LEU A 69 1.81 5.72 -0.86
N TYR A 70 0.48 5.65 -0.85
CA TYR A 70 -0.37 6.78 -1.21
C TYR A 70 -0.24 7.94 -0.21
N PRO A 71 -0.26 7.72 1.12
CA PRO A 71 -0.05 8.81 2.08
C PRO A 71 1.34 9.45 1.97
N ILE A 72 2.39 8.68 1.70
CA ILE A 72 3.73 9.25 1.46
C ILE A 72 3.74 10.09 0.18
N VAL A 73 3.15 9.59 -0.92
CA VAL A 73 3.00 10.37 -2.16
C VAL A 73 2.20 11.65 -1.92
N LEU A 74 1.11 11.59 -1.15
CA LEU A 74 0.32 12.76 -0.79
C LEU A 74 1.11 13.77 0.04
N ALA A 75 1.93 13.31 1.00
CA ALA A 75 2.83 14.17 1.75
C ALA A 75 3.84 14.88 0.83
N HIS A 76 4.36 14.19 -0.19
CA HIS A 76 5.21 14.80 -1.21
C HIS A 76 4.49 15.86 -2.04
N LEU A 77 3.20 15.69 -2.34
CA LEU A 77 2.40 16.65 -3.08
C LEU A 77 2.01 17.89 -2.24
N LEU A 78 1.66 17.67 -0.98
CA LEU A 78 1.23 18.73 -0.06
C LEU A 78 2.40 19.60 0.43
N TYR A 79 3.56 18.98 0.65
CA TYR A 79 4.73 19.63 1.26
C TYR A 79 5.98 19.48 0.39
N PRO A 80 5.98 19.93 -0.89
CA PRO A 80 7.07 19.63 -1.82
C PRO A 80 8.45 20.03 -1.30
N LYS A 81 8.54 21.20 -0.63
CA LYS A 81 9.80 21.74 -0.09
C LYS A 81 10.42 20.90 1.03
N SER A 82 9.60 20.35 1.95
CA SER A 82 10.06 19.57 3.11
C SER A 82 9.84 18.07 2.97
N SER A 83 9.28 17.62 1.85
CA SER A 83 8.90 16.21 1.63
C SER A 83 10.08 15.25 1.60
N LYS A 84 11.26 15.74 1.22
CA LYS A 84 12.52 14.99 1.14
C LYS A 84 13.36 15.09 2.43
N GLU A 85 12.93 15.91 3.38
CA GLU A 85 13.64 16.14 4.64
C GLU A 85 13.10 15.21 5.72
N GLN A 86 13.93 14.82 6.68
CA GLN A 86 13.46 14.11 7.87
C GLN A 86 12.58 15.06 8.69
N TRP A 87 11.37 14.63 9.05
CA TRP A 87 10.50 15.45 9.91
C TRP A 87 10.78 15.19 11.39
N PHE A 88 11.39 14.04 11.68
CA PHE A 88 11.72 13.64 13.03
C PHE A 88 13.21 13.38 13.19
N SER A 89 13.74 13.78 14.34
CA SER A 89 15.11 13.47 14.74
C SER A 89 15.35 11.94 14.80
N ASN A 90 16.62 11.53 14.81
CA ASN A 90 16.99 10.11 15.00
C ASN A 90 16.43 9.56 16.31
N LYS A 91 16.50 10.37 17.38
CA LYS A 91 15.98 10.00 18.70
C LYS A 91 14.47 9.76 18.65
N THR A 92 13.71 10.69 18.07
CA THR A 92 12.25 10.56 17.93
C THR A 92 11.88 9.36 17.06
N THR A 93 12.59 9.13 15.95
CA THR A 93 12.35 7.96 15.09
C THR A 93 12.60 6.65 15.83
N CYS A 94 13.66 6.58 16.65
CA CYS A 94 13.96 5.42 17.48
C CYS A 94 12.87 5.19 18.54
N ILE A 95 12.43 6.25 19.22
CA ILE A 95 11.32 6.18 20.18
C ILE A 95 10.06 5.64 19.52
N LEU A 96 9.67 6.15 18.35
CA LEU A 96 8.51 5.66 17.61
C LEU A 96 8.64 4.19 17.23
N LEU A 97 9.83 3.73 16.84
CA LEU A 97 10.07 2.32 16.55
C LEU A 97 9.90 1.44 17.79
N ILE A 98 10.44 1.87 18.93
CA ILE A 98 10.28 1.18 20.21
C ILE A 98 8.80 1.12 20.60
N VAL A 99 8.08 2.23 20.48
CA VAL A 99 6.63 2.29 20.75
C VAL A 99 5.88 1.31 19.86
N SER A 100 6.17 1.26 18.55
CA SER A 100 5.53 0.29 17.64
C SER A 100 5.85 -1.17 18.02
N ILE A 101 7.07 -1.48 18.47
CA ILE A 101 7.41 -2.82 18.95
C ILE A 101 6.61 -3.16 20.21
N LEU A 102 6.56 -2.25 21.19
CA LEU A 102 5.82 -2.45 22.43
C LEU A 102 4.31 -2.58 22.18
N GLU A 103 3.74 -1.72 21.35
CA GLU A 103 2.33 -1.79 20.92
C GLU A 103 2.02 -3.14 20.29
N SER A 104 2.82 -3.58 19.32
CA SER A 104 2.60 -4.88 18.68
C SER A 104 2.74 -6.05 19.64
N THR A 105 3.63 -5.95 20.63
CA THR A 105 3.84 -6.99 21.64
C THR A 105 2.62 -7.05 22.56
N PHE A 106 2.16 -5.91 23.05
CA PHE A 106 1.01 -5.81 23.94
C PHE A 106 -0.28 -6.30 23.26
N LEU A 107 -0.57 -5.82 22.03
CA LEU A 107 -1.77 -6.22 21.30
C LEU A 107 -1.73 -7.69 20.87
N TYR A 108 -0.56 -8.17 20.43
CA TYR A 108 -0.43 -9.56 20.01
C TYR A 108 -0.59 -10.53 21.19
N PHE A 109 0.07 -10.31 22.32
CA PHE A 109 0.01 -11.24 23.48
C PHE A 109 -1.19 -11.00 24.42
N GLY A 110 -1.81 -9.82 24.38
CA GLY A 110 -2.97 -9.49 25.20
C GLY A 110 -4.26 -10.23 24.82
N SER A 111 -4.29 -10.90 23.67
CA SER A 111 -5.48 -11.60 23.13
C SER A 111 -5.60 -13.08 23.53
N GLY A 112 -4.78 -13.57 24.48
CA GLY A 112 -4.96 -14.86 25.16
C GLY A 112 -4.48 -16.11 24.41
N ASN A 113 -4.61 -16.18 23.08
CA ASN A 113 -4.22 -17.33 22.25
C ASN A 113 -3.03 -17.02 21.34
N SER A 114 -1.91 -16.60 21.91
CA SER A 114 -0.80 -15.99 21.15
C SER A 114 0.41 -16.91 21.05
N ASN A 115 0.82 -17.23 19.82
CA ASN A 115 1.96 -18.10 19.54
C ASN A 115 3.23 -17.26 19.33
N ILE A 116 4.26 -17.49 20.16
CA ILE A 116 5.51 -16.72 20.10
C ILE A 116 6.32 -17.00 18.82
N SER A 117 6.29 -18.22 18.29
CA SER A 117 6.97 -18.56 17.04
C SER A 117 6.38 -17.77 15.88
N SER A 118 5.04 -17.65 15.81
CA SER A 118 4.36 -16.84 14.79
C SER A 118 4.71 -15.36 14.93
N PHE A 119 4.78 -14.82 16.16
CA PHE A 119 5.21 -13.44 16.41
C PHE A 119 6.62 -13.17 15.85
N ILE A 120 7.57 -14.06 16.14
CA ILE A 120 8.96 -13.96 15.66
C ILE A 120 9.01 -14.06 14.14
N ILE A 121 8.29 -15.00 13.52
CA ILE A 121 8.25 -15.18 12.07
C ILE A 121 7.70 -13.92 11.37
N LEU A 122 6.62 -13.33 11.90
CA LEU A 122 6.04 -12.10 11.34
C LEU A 122 7.02 -10.92 11.44
N TRP A 123 7.69 -10.74 12.59
CA TRP A 123 8.73 -9.72 12.72
C TRP A 123 9.91 -9.97 11.78
N LEU A 124 10.36 -11.21 11.62
CA LEU A 124 11.40 -11.56 10.68
C LEU A 124 10.98 -11.22 9.23
N ALA A 125 9.75 -11.51 8.84
CA ALA A 125 9.21 -11.15 7.53
C ALA A 125 9.17 -9.62 7.33
N ILE A 126 8.76 -8.85 8.34
CA ILE A 126 8.79 -7.37 8.33
C ILE A 126 10.23 -6.87 8.10
N LEU A 127 11.21 -7.41 8.82
CA LEU A 127 12.62 -7.05 8.69
C LEU A 127 13.19 -7.44 7.32
N ILE A 128 12.79 -8.58 6.77
CA ILE A 128 13.17 -9.01 5.41
C ILE A 128 12.64 -8.00 4.37
N PHE A 129 11.36 -7.62 4.44
CA PHE A 129 10.81 -6.60 3.54
C PHE A 129 11.51 -5.25 3.70
N ALA A 130 11.79 -4.83 4.93
CA ALA A 130 12.57 -3.62 5.19
C ALA A 130 13.98 -3.71 4.56
N ALA A 131 14.68 -4.83 4.70
CA ALA A 131 15.99 -5.05 4.10
C ALA A 131 15.95 -5.07 2.57
N ILE A 132 14.95 -5.73 1.97
CA ILE A 132 14.75 -5.74 0.51
C ILE A 132 14.44 -4.34 -0.01
N SER A 133 13.63 -3.56 0.72
CA SER A 133 13.25 -2.20 0.31
C SER A 133 14.46 -1.31 0.05
N ARG A 134 15.55 -1.48 0.82
CA ARG A 134 16.80 -0.73 0.72
C ARG A 134 17.55 -0.95 -0.59
N LYS A 135 17.17 -1.94 -1.41
CA LYS A 135 17.72 -2.14 -2.76
C LYS A 135 17.10 -1.21 -3.81
N PHE A 136 16.03 -0.48 -3.46
CA PHE A 136 15.24 0.31 -4.41
C PHE A 136 15.28 1.82 -4.07
N THR A 137 16.48 2.39 -4.04
CA THR A 137 16.77 3.76 -3.57
C THR A 137 16.67 4.83 -4.66
N ASN A 138 15.65 4.77 -5.53
CA ASN A 138 15.44 5.76 -6.59
C ASN A 138 14.46 6.83 -6.11
N PRO A 139 14.90 7.95 -5.49
CA PRO A 139 14.00 8.86 -4.79
C PRO A 139 12.90 9.34 -5.72
N ILE A 140 11.72 9.61 -5.15
CA ILE A 140 10.56 10.02 -5.93
C ILE A 140 10.92 11.23 -6.80
N SER A 141 10.79 11.05 -8.11
CA SER A 141 11.08 12.10 -9.08
C SER A 141 9.98 13.14 -9.09
N GLU A 142 10.36 14.40 -8.94
CA GLU A 142 9.49 15.52 -9.26
C GLU A 142 9.35 15.61 -10.78
N GLY A 143 8.14 15.92 -11.25
CA GLY A 143 7.85 16.08 -12.67
C GLY A 143 6.90 17.26 -12.86
N ARG A 144 6.69 17.66 -14.12
CA ARG A 144 5.68 18.67 -14.41
C ARG A 144 4.29 18.15 -14.01
N PRO A 145 3.46 18.99 -13.37
CA PRO A 145 2.08 18.62 -13.07
C PRO A 145 1.36 18.32 -14.38
N LYS A 146 0.96 17.06 -14.57
CA LYS A 146 0.18 16.63 -15.74
C LYS A 146 -0.67 15.44 -15.38
N PHE A 147 -1.98 15.57 -15.57
CA PHE A 147 -2.88 14.43 -15.49
C PHE A 147 -2.57 13.43 -16.59
N SER A 148 -2.46 12.16 -16.22
CA SER A 148 -2.16 11.08 -17.17
C SER A 148 -3.33 10.09 -17.22
N LYS A 149 -4.04 10.09 -18.34
CA LYS A 149 -5.11 9.12 -18.62
C LYS A 149 -4.62 7.67 -18.48
N SER A 150 -3.39 7.38 -18.93
CA SER A 150 -2.85 6.03 -18.81
C SER A 150 -2.53 5.64 -17.37
N ALA A 151 -2.05 6.57 -16.54
CA ALA A 151 -1.82 6.29 -15.12
C ALA A 151 -3.15 6.09 -14.40
N PHE A 152 -4.15 6.95 -14.66
CA PHE A 152 -5.51 6.80 -14.15
C PHE A 152 -6.12 5.44 -14.51
N LEU A 153 -6.08 5.04 -15.77
CA LEU A 153 -6.61 3.74 -16.20
C LEU A 153 -5.88 2.56 -15.55
N LEU A 154 -4.55 2.66 -15.36
CA LEU A 154 -3.80 1.63 -14.62
C LEU A 154 -4.24 1.53 -13.16
N GLY A 155 -4.55 2.67 -12.53
CA GLY A 155 -5.14 2.70 -11.19
C GLY A 155 -6.51 2.07 -11.16
N VAL A 156 -7.38 2.37 -12.14
CA VAL A 156 -8.72 1.75 -12.23
C VAL A 156 -8.64 0.22 -12.32
N VAL A 157 -7.63 -0.32 -13.01
CA VAL A 157 -7.47 -1.76 -13.23
C VAL A 157 -7.04 -2.54 -11.97
N THR A 158 -6.56 -1.88 -10.91
CA THR A 158 -6.19 -2.57 -9.65
C THR A 158 -7.40 -3.21 -8.97
N VAL A 159 -8.56 -2.55 -9.00
CA VAL A 159 -9.77 -3.02 -8.30
C VAL A 159 -10.40 -4.25 -8.98
N PRO A 160 -10.62 -4.28 -10.32
CA PRO A 160 -11.04 -5.50 -10.99
C PRO A 160 -10.10 -6.68 -10.71
N LEU A 161 -8.79 -6.47 -10.56
CA LEU A 161 -7.90 -7.55 -10.16
C LEU A 161 -8.21 -8.03 -8.73
N TYR A 162 -8.40 -7.13 -7.77
CA TYR A 162 -8.81 -7.55 -6.42
C TYR A 162 -10.06 -8.42 -6.46
N LEU A 163 -11.02 -8.10 -7.34
CA LEU A 163 -12.20 -8.94 -7.56
C LEU A 163 -11.83 -10.30 -8.18
N VAL A 164 -10.95 -10.34 -9.17
CA VAL A 164 -10.46 -11.61 -9.75
C VAL A 164 -9.81 -12.48 -8.68
N LEU A 165 -8.98 -11.92 -7.81
CA LEU A 165 -8.34 -12.64 -6.70
C LEU A 165 -9.38 -13.18 -5.70
N ILE A 166 -10.40 -12.38 -5.37
CA ILE A 166 -11.54 -12.81 -4.52
C ILE A 166 -12.39 -13.89 -5.21
N VAL A 167 -12.53 -13.86 -6.54
CA VAL A 167 -13.26 -14.91 -7.26
C VAL A 167 -12.46 -16.20 -7.27
N ILE A 168 -11.14 -16.13 -7.49
CA ILE A 168 -10.25 -17.30 -7.46
C ILE A 168 -10.34 -18.04 -6.12
N THR A 169 -10.50 -17.33 -5.01
CA THR A 169 -10.59 -17.96 -3.68
C THR A 169 -11.86 -18.78 -3.49
N LYS A 170 -12.88 -18.55 -4.32
CA LYS A 170 -14.11 -19.35 -4.40
C LYS A 170 -14.00 -20.55 -5.35
N THR A 171 -12.84 -20.75 -5.96
CA THR A 171 -12.57 -21.87 -6.86
C THR A 171 -11.71 -22.93 -6.16
N SER A 172 -11.58 -24.10 -6.77
CA SER A 172 -10.68 -25.17 -6.33
C SER A 172 -9.24 -25.02 -6.87
N LEU A 173 -8.87 -23.84 -7.39
CA LEU A 173 -7.54 -23.64 -7.96
C LEU A 173 -6.46 -23.71 -6.87
N PRO A 174 -5.29 -24.32 -7.15
CA PRO A 174 -4.17 -24.32 -6.21
C PRO A 174 -3.70 -22.92 -5.84
N PHE A 175 -3.33 -22.73 -4.57
CA PHE A 175 -2.77 -21.47 -4.06
C PHE A 175 -1.58 -20.94 -4.88
N LEU A 176 -0.77 -21.84 -5.45
CA LEU A 176 0.35 -21.43 -6.31
C LEU A 176 -0.12 -20.65 -7.55
N ILE A 177 -1.27 -21.01 -8.13
CA ILE A 177 -1.85 -20.29 -9.28
C ILE A 177 -2.26 -18.88 -8.85
N TYR A 178 -2.91 -18.75 -7.68
CA TYR A 178 -3.25 -17.45 -7.10
C TYR A 178 -2.01 -16.57 -6.93
N LEU A 179 -0.91 -17.11 -6.37
CA LEU A 179 0.34 -16.37 -6.22
C LEU A 179 0.95 -15.96 -7.55
N VAL A 180 0.94 -16.85 -8.55
CA VAL A 180 1.46 -16.54 -9.90
C VAL A 180 0.66 -15.39 -10.51
N ILE A 181 -0.67 -15.43 -10.46
CA ILE A 181 -1.54 -14.37 -10.97
C ILE A 181 -1.26 -13.05 -10.24
N LEU A 182 -1.17 -13.09 -8.91
CA LEU A 182 -0.90 -11.92 -8.08
C LEU A 182 0.45 -11.28 -8.43
N VAL A 183 1.53 -12.07 -8.45
CA VAL A 183 2.88 -11.58 -8.76
C VAL A 183 2.97 -11.09 -10.20
N ALA A 184 2.38 -11.81 -11.16
CA ALA A 184 2.34 -11.41 -12.56
C ALA A 184 1.63 -10.07 -12.73
N PHE A 185 0.53 -9.84 -12.01
CA PHE A 185 -0.18 -8.57 -12.03
C PHE A 185 0.65 -7.43 -11.45
N ILE A 186 1.18 -7.59 -10.23
CA ILE A 186 2.01 -6.54 -9.60
C ILE A 186 3.18 -6.18 -10.51
N ARG A 187 3.86 -7.19 -11.05
CA ARG A 187 4.97 -7.01 -11.97
C ARG A 187 4.53 -6.35 -13.28
N GLY A 188 3.36 -6.71 -13.82
CA GLY A 188 2.78 -6.13 -15.03
C GLY A 188 2.42 -4.65 -14.86
N VAL A 189 1.71 -4.30 -13.79
CA VAL A 189 1.40 -2.90 -13.44
C VAL A 189 2.69 -2.10 -13.25
N TRP A 190 3.64 -2.64 -12.49
CA TRP A 190 4.90 -1.95 -12.23
C TRP A 190 5.72 -1.75 -13.51
N TRP A 191 5.80 -2.78 -14.35
CA TRP A 191 6.46 -2.70 -15.65
C TRP A 191 5.81 -1.65 -16.55
N LEU A 192 4.47 -1.55 -16.58
CA LEU A 192 3.77 -0.51 -17.34
C LEU A 192 4.04 0.89 -16.79
N ILE A 193 4.09 1.06 -15.46
CA ILE A 193 4.46 2.33 -14.82
C ILE A 193 5.86 2.75 -15.26
N GLN A 194 6.84 1.84 -15.22
CA GLN A 194 8.22 2.14 -15.62
C GLN A 194 8.33 2.40 -17.14
N LYS A 195 7.77 1.51 -17.96
CA LYS A 195 7.82 1.61 -19.43
C LYS A 195 7.21 2.91 -19.96
N LYS A 196 6.08 3.32 -19.38
CA LYS A 196 5.39 4.57 -19.75
C LYS A 196 5.91 5.80 -18.99
N ARG A 197 6.96 5.66 -18.17
CA ARG A 197 7.54 6.73 -17.33
C ARG A 197 6.49 7.45 -16.48
N LEU A 198 5.61 6.68 -15.85
CA LEU A 198 4.49 7.16 -15.03
C LEU A 198 4.85 7.31 -13.54
N ASN A 199 6.13 7.17 -13.22
CA ASN A 199 6.68 7.31 -11.88
C ASN A 199 6.84 8.76 -11.36
N PRO A 200 6.81 9.85 -12.17
CA PRO A 200 6.83 11.19 -11.60
C PRO A 200 5.60 11.45 -10.74
N LEU A 201 5.81 12.13 -9.62
CA LEU A 201 4.79 12.33 -8.58
C LEU A 201 3.42 12.81 -9.11
N PRO A 202 3.33 13.81 -10.00
CA PRO A 202 2.03 14.29 -10.48
C PRO A 202 1.36 13.35 -11.50
N ILE A 203 2.13 12.47 -12.13
CA ILE A 203 1.59 11.45 -13.03
C ILE A 203 1.09 10.26 -12.19
N PHE A 204 1.86 9.88 -11.16
CA PHE A 204 1.49 8.83 -10.23
C PHE A 204 0.26 9.19 -9.39
N SER A 205 0.02 10.46 -9.09
CA SER A 205 -1.23 10.89 -8.44
C SER A 205 -2.48 10.62 -9.30
N SER A 206 -2.35 10.61 -10.63
CA SER A 206 -3.44 10.17 -11.51
C SER A 206 -3.76 8.68 -11.32
N PHE A 207 -2.74 7.85 -11.10
CA PHE A 207 -2.92 6.43 -10.75
C PHE A 207 -3.67 6.28 -9.42
N ILE A 208 -3.29 7.06 -8.40
CA ILE A 208 -4.00 7.07 -7.11
C ILE A 208 -5.47 7.47 -7.29
N ILE A 209 -5.75 8.53 -8.05
CA ILE A 209 -7.13 8.95 -8.33
C ILE A 209 -7.92 7.83 -9.04
N GLY A 210 -7.31 7.13 -9.99
CA GLY A 210 -7.94 5.99 -10.67
C GLY A 210 -8.28 4.83 -9.74
N ASP A 211 -7.36 4.49 -8.85
CA ASP A 211 -7.51 3.43 -7.85
C ASP A 211 -8.64 3.75 -6.84
N TYR A 212 -8.65 4.96 -6.27
CA TYR A 212 -9.75 5.41 -5.40
C TYR A 212 -11.08 5.54 -6.15
N ALA A 213 -11.08 5.97 -7.42
CA ALA A 213 -12.32 6.05 -8.22
C ALA A 213 -12.94 4.66 -8.41
N ALA A 214 -12.13 3.67 -8.78
CA ALA A 214 -12.60 2.29 -8.93
C ALA A 214 -13.03 1.67 -7.60
N ASN A 215 -12.32 1.99 -6.50
CA ASN A 215 -12.66 1.50 -5.17
C ASN A 215 -13.98 2.13 -4.66
N GLY A 216 -14.21 3.41 -4.92
CA GLY A 216 -15.47 4.09 -4.63
C GLY A 216 -16.64 3.48 -5.41
N LEU A 217 -16.45 3.19 -6.70
CA LEU A 217 -17.43 2.46 -7.53
C LEU A 217 -17.74 1.06 -6.96
N TRP A 218 -16.70 0.31 -6.58
CA TRP A 218 -16.89 -0.97 -5.91
C TRP A 218 -17.60 -0.84 -4.56
N ALA A 219 -17.37 0.24 -3.82
CA ALA A 219 -18.07 0.50 -2.58
C ALA A 219 -19.57 0.76 -2.77
N VAL A 220 -19.97 1.35 -3.90
CA VAL A 220 -21.38 1.51 -4.28
C VAL A 220 -22.00 0.16 -4.66
N VAL A 221 -21.36 -0.56 -5.57
CA VAL A 221 -21.96 -1.75 -6.20
C VAL A 221 -21.82 -3.01 -5.35
N GLY A 222 -20.68 -3.18 -4.66
CA GLY A 222 -20.31 -4.41 -3.97
C GLY A 222 -20.40 -4.36 -2.44
N ARG A 223 -19.93 -3.28 -1.80
CA ARG A 223 -19.92 -3.17 -0.32
C ARG A 223 -21.12 -2.42 0.28
N GLN A 224 -21.77 -1.56 -0.50
CA GLN A 224 -22.82 -0.65 -0.04
C GLN A 224 -22.43 0.17 1.20
N SER A 225 -21.18 0.66 1.27
CA SER A 225 -20.68 1.46 2.40
C SER A 225 -20.60 2.95 2.05
N MET A 226 -21.44 3.74 2.70
CA MET A 226 -21.49 5.20 2.51
C MET A 226 -20.21 5.89 2.99
N GLU A 227 -19.61 5.37 4.06
CA GLU A 227 -18.36 5.88 4.61
C GLU A 227 -17.23 5.76 3.57
N VAL A 228 -17.11 4.60 2.93
CA VAL A 228 -16.10 4.38 1.90
C VAL A 228 -16.35 5.31 0.71
N ILE A 229 -17.61 5.50 0.29
CA ILE A 229 -17.95 6.43 -0.80
C ILE A 229 -17.50 7.86 -0.46
N LEU A 230 -17.87 8.36 0.72
CA LEU A 230 -17.53 9.72 1.16
C LEU A 230 -16.01 9.93 1.25
N ILE A 231 -15.28 8.96 1.81
CA ILE A 231 -13.81 9.02 1.91
C ILE A 231 -13.18 9.06 0.51
N ASN A 232 -13.64 8.22 -0.43
CA ASN A 232 -13.14 8.24 -1.81
C ASN A 232 -13.38 9.60 -2.47
N ILE A 233 -14.59 10.19 -2.32
CA ILE A 233 -14.91 11.52 -2.87
C ILE A 233 -13.97 12.59 -2.31
N ILE A 234 -13.74 12.61 -1.00
CA ILE A 234 -12.85 13.59 -0.35
C ILE A 234 -11.42 13.44 -0.88
N ILE A 235 -10.89 12.21 -0.93
CA ILE A 235 -9.51 11.96 -1.39
C ILE A 235 -9.34 12.35 -2.86
N ILE A 236 -10.27 11.94 -3.73
CA ILE A 236 -10.24 12.26 -5.16
C ILE A 236 -10.31 13.77 -5.37
N SER A 237 -11.25 14.44 -4.69
CA SER A 237 -11.44 15.89 -4.82
C SER A 237 -10.22 16.67 -4.30
N GLY A 238 -9.65 16.24 -3.17
CA GLY A 238 -8.44 16.82 -2.60
C GLY A 238 -7.22 16.67 -3.51
N LEU A 239 -6.98 15.45 -4.02
CA LEU A 239 -5.89 15.19 -4.97
C LEU A 239 -6.05 15.99 -6.26
N TRP A 240 -7.27 16.03 -6.80
CA TRP A 240 -7.58 16.82 -7.99
C TRP A 240 -7.30 18.31 -7.78
N TYR A 241 -7.74 18.86 -6.65
CA TYR A 241 -7.48 20.25 -6.28
C TYR A 241 -5.97 20.55 -6.17
N ILE A 242 -5.20 19.67 -5.53
CA ILE A 242 -3.75 19.83 -5.39
C ILE A 242 -3.06 19.82 -6.77
N ILE A 243 -3.41 18.86 -7.63
CA ILE A 243 -2.83 18.75 -8.98
C ILE A 243 -3.15 20.00 -9.79
N LYS A 244 -4.41 20.47 -9.75
CA LYS A 244 -4.85 21.66 -10.47
C LYS A 244 -4.11 22.90 -9.99
N ARG A 245 -4.01 23.11 -8.67
CA ARG A 245 -3.28 24.25 -8.09
C ARG A 245 -1.81 24.24 -8.48
N GLN A 246 -1.16 23.08 -8.47
CA GLN A 246 0.23 22.95 -8.92
C GLN A 246 0.37 23.31 -10.41
N PHE A 247 -0.58 22.89 -11.25
CA PHE A 247 -0.65 23.25 -12.67
C PHE A 247 -0.72 24.77 -12.86
N ASP A 248 -1.64 25.43 -12.17
CA ASP A 248 -1.89 26.87 -12.30
C ASP A 248 -0.71 27.72 -11.77
N SER A 249 0.05 27.19 -10.80
CA SER A 249 1.20 27.89 -10.20
C SER A 249 2.52 27.75 -10.97
N THR A 250 2.58 26.89 -11.99
CA THR A 250 3.81 26.69 -12.77
C THR A 250 3.87 27.72 -13.90
N PRO A 251 4.86 28.64 -13.95
CA PRO A 251 4.95 29.61 -15.04
C PRO A 251 5.03 28.87 -16.37
N GLN A 252 4.16 29.25 -17.32
CA GLN A 252 4.27 28.79 -18.70
C GLN A 252 5.52 29.44 -19.29
N LEU A 253 6.65 28.72 -19.20
CA LEU A 253 7.81 29.01 -20.05
C LEU A 253 7.39 28.63 -21.47
N ASN A 254 6.93 29.63 -22.21
CA ASN A 254 6.74 29.61 -23.66
C ASN A 254 8.07 29.33 -24.37
#